data_AF-A0A1H2EI63-F1
#
_entry.id   AF-A0A1H2EI63-F1
#
_cell.length_a   1.000
_cell.length_b   1.000
_cell.length_c   1.000
_cell.angle_alpha   90.00
_cell.angle_beta   90.00
_cell.angle_gamma   90.00
#
_symmetry.space_group_name_H-M   'P 1'
#
loop_
_entity.id
_entity.type
_entity.pdbx_description
1 polymer ?
#
loop_
_entity_poly.entity_id
_entity_poly.type
_entity_poly.pdbx_seq_one_letter_code
_entity_poly.pdbx_strand_id
1 'polypeptide(L)'
;MQTINRTAITIIPKQPYIDWANSFKDGVDYDKPHATTILIPDKYGEFDYETYLKKIFKHVFEEQLESWMVDPDDWPLKRTYKVFKEWFNVICSDMTWDYGDGDVEHDDV
;
A
#
# COMPACT_ATOMS: atom_id res chain seq x y z
N MET A 1 -21.66 6.35 -13.02
CA MET A 1 -21.26 6.40 -11.60
C MET A 1 -21.84 5.20 -10.89
N GLN A 2 -21.01 4.20 -10.70
CA GLN A 2 -21.35 2.98 -10.00
C GLN A 2 -20.48 2.89 -8.74
N THR A 3 -21.03 2.36 -7.66
CA THR A 3 -20.24 2.07 -6.46
C THR A 3 -19.47 0.79 -6.68
N ILE A 4 -18.16 0.80 -6.42
CA ILE A 4 -17.38 -0.45 -6.40
C ILE A 4 -17.72 -1.15 -5.08
N ASN A 5 -18.16 -2.42 -5.13
CA ASN A 5 -18.38 -3.27 -3.96
C ASN A 5 -17.04 -3.76 -3.36
N ARG A 6 -16.17 -2.81 -3.03
CA ARG A 6 -14.89 -3.00 -2.37
C ARG A 6 -14.58 -1.77 -1.54
N THR A 7 -13.98 -1.99 -0.38
CA THR A 7 -13.42 -0.90 0.42
C THR A 7 -12.02 -0.59 -0.09
N ALA A 8 -11.69 0.69 -0.24
CA ALA A 8 -10.35 1.11 -0.61
C ALA A 8 -9.54 1.45 0.63
N ILE A 9 -8.31 0.96 0.70
CA ILE A 9 -7.32 1.41 1.68
C ILE A 9 -6.13 2.02 0.95
N THR A 10 -5.66 3.16 1.44
CA THR A 10 -4.55 3.91 0.85
C THR A 10 -3.38 3.89 1.82
N ILE A 11 -2.26 3.34 1.35
CA ILE A 11 -0.99 3.22 2.05
C ILE A 11 -0.15 4.43 1.68
N ILE A 12 0.18 5.25 2.68
CA ILE A 12 0.93 6.50 2.49
C ILE A 12 2.29 6.36 3.18
N PRO A 13 3.40 6.48 2.44
CA PRO A 13 4.74 6.46 3.03
C PRO A 13 4.94 7.53 4.10
N LYS A 14 5.58 7.15 5.19
CA LYS A 14 6.12 8.06 6.21
C LYS A 14 7.64 8.18 6.04
N GLN A 15 8.23 9.11 6.79
CA GLN A 15 9.66 9.40 6.74
C GLN A 15 10.58 8.18 6.85
N PRO A 16 10.33 7.16 7.70
CA PRO A 16 11.23 6.00 7.77
C PRO A 16 11.37 5.22 6.46
N TYR A 17 10.28 5.11 5.67
CA TYR A 17 10.34 4.49 4.36
C TYR A 17 11.07 5.38 3.34
N ILE A 18 10.82 6.69 3.40
CA ILE A 18 11.47 7.67 2.52
C ILE A 18 12.98 7.69 2.76
N ASP A 19 13.40 7.73 4.03
CA ASP A 19 14.82 7.71 4.42
C ASP A 19 15.50 6.41 3.97
N TRP A 20 14.80 5.28 4.08
CA TRP A 20 15.30 4.00 3.58
C TRP A 20 15.43 3.99 2.06
N ALA A 21 14.41 4.44 1.33
CA ALA A 21 14.44 4.54 -0.13
C ALA A 21 15.57 5.47 -0.62
N ASN A 22 15.75 6.63 0.02
CA ASN A 22 16.80 7.60 -0.32
C ASN A 22 18.20 7.16 0.15
N SER A 23 18.34 6.06 0.90
CA SER A 23 19.64 5.55 1.31
C SER A 23 20.41 4.91 0.15
N PHE A 24 19.71 4.50 -0.91
CA PHE A 24 20.29 3.93 -2.11
C PHE A 24 20.76 5.06 -3.04
N LYS A 25 22.09 5.25 -3.11
CA LYS A 25 22.74 6.43 -3.74
C LYS A 25 22.59 6.55 -5.27
N ASP A 26 21.98 5.57 -5.91
CA ASP A 26 21.83 5.49 -7.37
C ASP A 26 20.39 5.77 -7.85
N GLY A 27 19.48 6.15 -6.93
CA GLY A 27 18.07 6.42 -7.20
C GLY A 27 17.74 7.90 -7.47
N VAL A 28 16.56 8.14 -8.07
CA VAL A 28 15.91 9.45 -8.06
C VAL A 28 15.45 9.73 -6.63
N ASP A 29 15.78 10.91 -6.08
CA ASP A 29 15.32 11.32 -4.75
C ASP A 29 13.80 11.13 -4.62
N TYR A 30 13.37 10.39 -3.60
CA TYR A 30 11.96 10.15 -3.29
C TYR A 30 11.33 11.35 -2.58
N ASP A 31 11.45 12.53 -3.17
CA ASP A 31 10.99 13.80 -2.62
C ASP A 31 9.46 13.93 -2.62
N LYS A 32 8.78 13.17 -3.47
CA LYS A 32 7.33 13.18 -3.63
C LYS A 32 6.79 11.77 -3.50
N PRO A 33 6.66 11.24 -2.26
CA PRO A 33 6.15 9.91 -2.07
C PRO A 33 4.75 9.76 -2.66
N HIS A 34 4.56 8.71 -3.45
CA HIS A 34 3.26 8.34 -3.98
C HIS A 34 2.58 7.36 -3.02
N ALA A 35 1.26 7.43 -2.96
CA ALA A 35 0.45 6.51 -2.17
C ALA A 35 0.04 5.31 -3.03
N THR A 36 -0.07 4.15 -2.39
CA THR A 36 -0.60 2.93 -3.00
C THR A 36 -2.01 2.67 -2.50
N THR A 37 -2.99 2.61 -3.39
CA THR A 37 -4.39 2.30 -3.02
C THR A 37 -4.74 0.87 -3.42
N ILE A 38 -5.37 0.14 -2.50
CA ILE A 38 -5.72 -1.27 -2.65
C ILE A 38 -7.21 -1.45 -2.39
N LEU A 39 -7.90 -2.18 -3.25
CA LEU A 39 -9.27 -2.61 -3.04
C LEU A 39 -9.28 -3.90 -2.21
N ILE A 40 -9.92 -3.87 -1.04
CA ILE A 40 -10.07 -5.01 -0.14
C ILE A 40 -11.49 -5.58 -0.24
N PRO A 41 -11.74 -6.85 0.19
CA PRO A 41 -13.06 -7.44 0.16
C PRO A 41 -14.11 -6.57 0.87
N ASP A 42 -15.29 -6.45 0.26
CA ASP A 42 -16.45 -5.66 0.73
C ASP A 42 -16.92 -5.96 2.15
N LYS A 43 -16.73 -7.18 2.63
CA LYS A 43 -17.07 -7.55 4.01
C LYS A 43 -16.24 -6.82 5.07
N TYR A 44 -15.19 -6.10 4.68
CA TYR A 44 -14.37 -5.26 5.54
C TYR A 44 -14.56 -3.80 5.15
N GLY A 45 -14.87 -2.92 6.10
CA GLY A 45 -15.07 -1.49 5.92
C GLY A 45 -14.28 -0.65 6.92
N GLU A 46 -14.68 0.61 7.10
CA GLU A 46 -13.95 1.58 7.95
C GLU A 46 -13.70 1.12 9.40
N PHE A 47 -14.59 0.28 9.94
CA PHE A 47 -14.52 -0.18 11.33
C PHE A 47 -13.66 -1.42 11.53
N ASP A 48 -13.39 -2.20 10.48
CA ASP A 48 -12.73 -3.51 10.59
C ASP A 48 -11.72 -3.84 9.49
N TYR A 49 -11.41 -2.89 8.59
CA TYR A 49 -10.38 -3.03 7.56
C TYR A 49 -9.03 -3.44 8.15
N GLU A 50 -8.70 -3.00 9.37
CA GLU A 50 -7.45 -3.37 10.04
C GLU A 50 -7.33 -4.89 10.26
N THR A 51 -8.46 -5.61 10.40
CA THR A 51 -8.48 -7.07 10.52
C THR A 51 -7.98 -7.73 9.24
N TYR A 52 -8.37 -7.19 8.08
CA TYR A 52 -7.89 -7.68 6.79
C TYR A 52 -6.47 -7.20 6.50
N LEU A 53 -6.16 -5.93 6.81
CA LEU A 53 -4.82 -5.38 6.67
C LEU A 53 -3.79 -6.23 7.42
N LYS A 54 -4.06 -6.67 8.65
CA LYS A 54 -3.17 -7.56 9.41
C LYS A 54 -2.91 -8.92 8.74
N LYS A 55 -3.76 -9.36 7.82
CA LYS A 55 -3.54 -10.59 7.04
C LYS A 55 -2.62 -10.35 5.86
N ILE A 56 -2.70 -9.17 5.24
CA ILE A 56 -2.00 -8.86 3.99
C ILE A 56 -0.79 -7.92 4.16
N PHE A 57 -0.61 -7.30 5.33
CA PHE A 57 0.36 -6.21 5.52
C PHE A 57 1.78 -6.61 5.12
N LYS A 58 2.16 -7.87 5.32
CA LYS A 58 3.51 -8.34 5.01
C LYS A 58 3.74 -8.29 3.50
N HIS A 59 2.80 -8.82 2.73
CA HIS A 59 2.85 -8.76 1.27
C HIS A 59 2.82 -7.31 0.78
N VAL A 60 1.91 -6.49 1.32
CA VAL A 60 1.87 -5.05 0.98
C VAL A 60 3.19 -4.36 1.30
N PHE A 61 3.82 -4.65 2.45
CA PHE A 61 5.11 -4.07 2.81
C PHE A 61 6.20 -4.51 1.82
N GLU A 62 6.27 -5.80 1.52
CA GLU A 62 7.28 -6.37 0.61
C GLU A 62 7.13 -5.81 -0.81
N GLU A 63 5.91 -5.63 -1.33
CA GLU A 63 5.63 -4.95 -2.60
C GLU A 63 6.16 -3.50 -2.62
N GLN A 64 5.97 -2.75 -1.52
CA GLN A 64 6.53 -1.39 -1.44
C GLN A 64 8.06 -1.43 -1.45
N LEU A 65 8.69 -2.36 -0.71
CA LEU A 65 10.15 -2.49 -0.68
C LEU A 65 10.71 -2.92 -2.04
N GLU A 66 10.07 -3.87 -2.71
CA GLU A 66 10.46 -4.39 -4.02
C GLU A 66 10.43 -3.30 -5.11
N SER A 67 9.51 -2.33 -4.98
CA SER A 67 9.45 -1.19 -5.90
C SER A 67 10.72 -0.31 -5.89
N TRP A 68 11.55 -0.42 -4.84
CA TRP A 68 12.85 0.24 -4.74
C TRP A 68 14.02 -0.73 -4.95
N MET A 69 13.98 -1.87 -4.29
CA MET A 69 15.06 -2.85 -4.30
C MET A 69 14.49 -4.24 -4.53
N VAL A 70 14.86 -4.86 -5.64
CA VAL A 70 14.38 -6.21 -5.98
C VAL A 70 15.01 -7.27 -5.06
N ASP A 71 16.24 -7.05 -4.58
CA ASP A 71 16.92 -7.98 -3.69
C ASP A 71 16.37 -7.89 -2.26
N PRO A 72 15.75 -8.95 -1.72
CA PRO A 72 15.23 -8.96 -0.35
C PRO A 72 16.31 -8.83 0.73
N ASP A 73 17.58 -9.04 0.40
CA ASP A 73 18.70 -8.86 1.34
C ASP A 73 18.95 -7.38 1.67
N ASP A 74 18.53 -6.46 0.79
CA ASP A 74 18.60 -5.00 1.01
C ASP A 74 17.42 -4.45 1.84
N TRP A 75 16.42 -5.29 2.13
CA TRP A 75 15.22 -4.89 2.85
C TRP A 75 15.45 -4.82 4.37
N PRO A 76 14.64 -4.05 5.11
CA PRO A 76 14.67 -4.06 6.57
C PRO A 76 14.45 -5.48 7.12
N LEU A 77 15.35 -5.95 8.00
CA LEU A 77 15.27 -7.31 8.58
C LEU A 77 13.97 -7.56 9.35
N LYS A 78 13.43 -6.53 10.02
CA LYS A 78 12.18 -6.62 10.78
C LYS A 78 11.01 -6.07 9.96
N ARG A 79 10.18 -6.96 9.42
CA ARG A 79 8.93 -6.61 8.70
C ARG A 79 7.69 -7.03 9.48
N THR A 80 7.59 -6.58 10.74
CA THR A 80 6.42 -6.84 11.58
C THR A 80 5.32 -5.82 11.32
N TYR A 81 4.07 -6.11 11.71
CA TYR A 81 2.95 -5.16 11.56
C TYR A 81 3.21 -3.83 12.28
N LYS A 82 3.95 -3.86 13.39
CA LYS A 82 4.36 -2.65 14.11
C LYS A 82 5.26 -1.77 13.23
N VAL A 83 6.30 -2.36 12.63
CA VAL A 83 7.21 -1.64 11.73
C VAL A 83 6.45 -1.11 10.52
N PHE A 84 5.53 -1.90 9.97
CA PHE A 84 4.65 -1.45 8.88
C PHE A 84 3.86 -0.18 9.27
N LYS A 85 3.24 -0.11 10.45
CA LYS A 85 2.51 1.10 10.90
C LYS A 85 3.42 2.27 11.28
N GLU A 86 4.69 2.02 11.61
CA GLU A 86 5.71 3.06 11.78
C GLU A 86 6.10 3.67 10.42
N TRP A 87 6.17 2.85 9.38
CA TRP A 87 6.63 3.23 8.04
C TRP A 87 5.52 3.77 7.14
N PHE A 88 4.26 3.41 7.40
CA PHE A 88 3.12 3.81 6.60
C PHE A 88 1.98 4.35 7.45
N ASN A 89 1.29 5.36 6.92
CA ASN A 89 -0.07 5.68 7.32
C ASN A 89 -1.05 4.87 6.45
N VAL A 90 -2.19 4.49 7.01
CA VAL A 90 -3.25 3.80 6.25
C VAL A 90 -4.55 4.55 6.41
N ILE A 91 -5.15 4.95 5.29
CA ILE A 91 -6.46 5.61 5.24
C ILE A 91 -7.44 4.63 4.62
N CYS A 92 -8.57 4.41 5.27
CA CYS A 92 -9.69 3.68 4.68
C CYS A 92 -10.67 4.69 4.08
N SER A 93 -11.06 4.47 2.82
CA SER A 93 -12.18 5.17 2.20
C SER A 93 -13.46 4.40 2.50
N ASP A 94 -14.40 5.05 3.17
CA ASP A 94 -15.75 4.54 3.45
C ASP A 94 -16.55 4.33 2.17
N MET A 95 -16.32 5.16 1.14
CA MET A 95 -16.95 5.07 -0.17
C MET A 95 -15.95 5.17 -1.31
N THR A 96 -16.10 4.31 -2.33
CA THR A 96 -15.27 4.31 -3.55
C THR A 96 -16.17 4.38 -4.79
N TRP A 97 -15.90 5.35 -5.66
CA TRP A 97 -16.75 5.69 -6.80
C TRP A 97 -15.96 5.47 -8.09
N ASP A 98 -16.51 4.67 -9.00
CA ASP A 98 -15.96 4.51 -10.34
C ASP A 98 -16.63 5.49 -11.30
N TYR A 99 -15.80 6.31 -11.94
CA TYR A 99 -16.19 7.27 -12.97
C TYR A 99 -15.77 6.82 -14.37
N GLY A 100 -15.15 5.63 -14.50
CA GLY A 100 -14.91 4.98 -15.79
C GLY A 100 -16.21 4.51 -16.43
N ASP A 101 -16.26 4.52 -17.76
CA ASP A 101 -17.41 4.08 -18.56
C ASP A 101 -17.30 2.62 -19.04
N GLY A 102 -16.19 1.93 -18.72
CA GLY A 102 -15.93 0.52 -19.07
C GLY A 102 -15.96 -0.41 -17.85
N ASP A 103 -15.88 -1.72 -18.09
CA ASP A 103 -15.74 -2.71 -17.02
C ASP A 103 -14.36 -2.61 -16.34
N VAL A 104 -14.28 -3.01 -15.07
CA VAL A 104 -13.00 -3.14 -14.36
C VAL A 104 -12.29 -4.39 -14.88
N GLU A 105 -11.18 -4.18 -15.59
CA GLU A 105 -10.31 -5.25 -16.08
C GLU A 105 -9.10 -5.44 -15.15
N HIS A 106 -8.59 -6.66 -15.09
CA HIS A 106 -7.34 -6.97 -14.42
C HIS A 106 -6.24 -7.07 -15.48
N ASP A 107 -5.09 -6.43 -15.23
CA ASP A 107 -3.92 -6.63 -16.07
C ASP A 107 -3.52 -8.12 -16.05
N ASP A 108 -3.25 -8.69 -17.22
CA ASP A 108 -2.67 -10.03 -17.34
C ASP A 108 -1.24 -10.00 -16.77
N VAL A 109 -0.98 -10.82 -15.74
CA VAL A 109 0.34 -10.97 -15.09
C VAL A 109 1.28 -11.81 -15.94
#